data_AF-A0A920AVR5-F1
#
_entry.id   AF-A0A920AVR5-F1
#
_cell.length_a   1.000
_cell.length_b   1.000
_cell.length_c   1.000
_cell.angle_alpha   90.00
_cell.angle_beta   90.00
_cell.angle_gamma   90.00
#
_symmetry.space_group_name_H-M   'P 1'
#
loop_
_entity.id
_entity.type
_entity.pdbx_description
1 polymer ?
#
loop_
_entity_poly.entity_id
_entity_poly.type
_entity_poly.pdbx_seq_one_letter_code
_entity_poly.pdbx_strand_id
1 'polypeptide(L)'
;MRFTLIFFAFIISLNSVKAQDYFLENNGPYDNTILSPEQYLGYEIGFEHTRHDLIVAYLKYLGNISDKAQIIKYGETHEGRDLIMLTVSTTENLNNLENIKNEHLKHTVPWYQNKN
;
A
#
# COMPACT_ATOMS: atom_id res chain seq x y z
N MET A 1 -28.92 -2.81 -46.46
CA MET A 1 -28.62 -3.72 -45.32
C MET A 1 -27.13 -4.02 -45.15
N ARG A 2 -26.36 -4.35 -46.22
CA ARG A 2 -24.90 -4.59 -46.09
C ARG A 2 -24.10 -3.34 -45.67
N PHE A 3 -24.38 -2.16 -46.25
CA PHE A 3 -23.67 -0.93 -45.91
C PHE A 3 -23.99 -0.37 -44.51
N THR A 4 -25.23 -0.56 -44.04
CA THR A 4 -25.65 -0.16 -42.68
C THR A 4 -24.93 -0.94 -41.57
N LEU A 5 -24.61 -2.21 -41.81
CA LEU A 5 -23.83 -3.04 -40.87
C LEU A 5 -22.36 -2.58 -40.79
N ILE A 6 -21.77 -2.20 -41.92
CA ILE A 6 -20.38 -1.70 -41.99
C ILE A 6 -20.26 -0.36 -41.26
N PHE A 7 -21.26 0.52 -41.41
CA PHE A 7 -21.30 1.81 -40.71
C PHE A 7 -21.39 1.64 -39.19
N PHE A 8 -22.21 0.69 -38.71
CA PHE A 8 -22.34 0.42 -37.28
C PHE A 8 -21.07 -0.20 -36.67
N ALA A 9 -20.38 -1.08 -37.42
CA ALA A 9 -19.08 -1.63 -37.01
C ALA A 9 -17.98 -0.56 -36.93
N PHE A 10 -17.99 0.42 -37.85
CA PHE A 10 -17.05 1.53 -37.87
C PHE A 10 -17.21 2.46 -36.65
N ILE A 11 -18.45 2.68 -36.19
CA ILE A 11 -18.73 3.47 -34.98
C ILE A 11 -18.18 2.77 -33.72
N ILE A 12 -18.27 1.44 -33.64
CA ILE A 12 -17.75 0.70 -32.48
C ILE A 12 -16.22 0.82 -32.40
N SER A 13 -15.52 0.82 -33.54
CA SER A 13 -14.06 0.94 -33.61
C SER A 13 -13.49 2.33 -33.27
N LEU A 14 -14.32 3.36 -33.14
CA LEU A 14 -13.87 4.72 -32.74
C LEU A 14 -13.71 4.88 -31.22
N ASN A 15 -14.12 3.89 -30.42
CA ASN A 15 -14.02 3.97 -28.97
C ASN A 15 -12.62 3.55 -28.51
N SER A 16 -11.83 4.51 -28.01
CA SER A 16 -10.60 4.20 -27.29
C SER A 16 -10.96 3.75 -25.87
N VAL A 17 -10.81 2.45 -25.58
CA VAL A 17 -10.91 1.93 -24.21
C VAL A 17 -9.62 2.31 -23.48
N LYS A 18 -9.67 3.35 -22.65
CA LYS A 18 -8.59 3.62 -21.69
C LYS A 18 -8.71 2.60 -20.56
N ALA A 19 -7.58 1.99 -20.18
CA ALA A 19 -7.52 1.22 -18.95
C ALA A 19 -7.86 2.14 -17.77
N GLN A 20 -8.47 1.59 -16.74
CA GLN A 20 -8.65 2.31 -15.48
C GLN A 20 -7.30 2.73 -14.94
N ASP A 21 -7.17 3.99 -14.53
CA ASP A 21 -6.01 4.45 -13.78
C ASP A 21 -6.03 3.76 -12.43
N TYR A 22 -5.29 2.66 -12.34
CA TYR A 22 -5.23 1.81 -11.15
C TYR A 22 -4.46 2.50 -10.01
N PHE A 23 -3.73 3.57 -10.33
CA PHE A 23 -2.81 4.24 -9.43
C PHE A 23 -3.36 5.54 -8.86
N LEU A 24 -2.71 5.93 -7.77
CA LEU A 24 -3.09 6.93 -6.80
C LEU A 24 -3.17 8.38 -7.32
N GLU A 25 -3.18 8.63 -8.63
CA GLU A 25 -3.04 9.96 -9.24
C GLU A 25 -4.04 11.01 -8.69
N ASN A 26 -5.22 10.57 -8.26
CA ASN A 26 -6.27 11.43 -7.71
C ASN A 26 -6.27 11.61 -6.18
N ASN A 27 -5.34 10.99 -5.44
CA ASN A 27 -5.29 11.01 -3.97
C ASN A 27 -4.17 11.90 -3.41
N GLY A 28 -3.62 12.81 -4.23
CA GLY A 28 -2.56 13.75 -3.85
C GLY A 28 -3.02 14.89 -2.93
N PRO A 29 -2.09 15.71 -2.40
CA PRO A 29 -0.69 15.81 -2.82
C PRO A 29 0.24 14.77 -2.17
N TYR A 30 1.18 14.24 -2.96
CA TYR A 30 2.25 13.36 -2.50
C TYR A 30 3.47 14.15 -2.04
N ASP A 31 4.21 13.55 -1.11
CA ASP A 31 5.52 14.06 -0.71
C ASP A 31 6.57 13.64 -1.74
N ASN A 32 7.05 14.61 -2.52
CA ASN A 32 8.04 14.38 -3.57
C ASN A 32 9.44 14.02 -3.04
N THR A 33 9.66 14.08 -1.72
CA THR A 33 10.92 13.63 -1.09
C THR A 33 10.95 12.11 -0.90
N ILE A 34 9.80 11.44 -0.99
CA ILE A 34 9.67 10.00 -0.86
C ILE A 34 9.61 9.39 -2.26
N LEU A 35 10.53 8.47 -2.55
CA LEU A 35 10.58 7.76 -3.82
C LEU A 35 9.34 6.87 -3.97
N SER A 36 8.73 6.92 -5.15
CA SER A 36 7.70 5.96 -5.52
C SER A 36 8.30 4.54 -5.64
N PRO A 37 7.47 3.49 -5.60
CA PRO A 37 7.97 2.12 -5.80
C PRO A 37 8.72 1.97 -7.12
N GLU A 38 8.25 2.60 -8.19
CA GLU A 38 8.88 2.53 -9.52
C GLU A 38 10.24 3.24 -9.54
N GLN A 39 10.34 4.39 -8.86
CA GLN A 39 11.60 5.12 -8.72
C GLN A 39 12.61 4.36 -7.87
N TYR A 40 12.16 3.65 -6.83
CA TYR A 40 13.02 2.87 -5.96
C TYR A 40 13.46 1.54 -6.60
N LEU A 41 12.54 0.84 -7.26
CA LEU A 41 12.77 -0.49 -7.83
C LEU A 41 13.37 -0.42 -9.25
N GLY A 42 13.15 0.68 -9.98
CA GLY A 42 13.68 0.89 -11.33
C GLY A 42 12.85 0.28 -12.45
N TYR A 43 11.61 -0.15 -12.16
CA TYR A 43 10.68 -0.71 -13.15
C TYR A 43 9.22 -0.36 -12.79
N GLU A 44 8.35 -0.36 -13.81
CA GLU A 44 6.92 -0.05 -13.65
C GLU A 44 6.19 -1.14 -12.86
N ILE A 45 5.12 -0.76 -12.15
CA ILE A 45 4.30 -1.73 -11.43
C ILE A 45 3.68 -2.74 -12.41
N GLY A 46 3.83 -4.02 -12.09
CA GLY A 46 3.29 -5.12 -12.91
C GLY A 46 4.20 -5.55 -14.07
N PHE A 47 5.35 -4.90 -14.26
CA PHE A 47 6.36 -5.31 -15.24
C PHE A 47 6.93 -6.70 -14.92
N GLU A 48 7.28 -6.94 -13.65
CA GLU A 48 7.73 -8.25 -13.17
C GLU A 48 7.32 -8.52 -11.71
N HIS A 49 7.46 -9.79 -11.29
CA HIS A 49 7.20 -10.17 -9.91
C HIS A 49 8.31 -9.62 -9.00
N THR A 50 7.94 -8.72 -8.08
CA THR A 50 8.89 -8.14 -7.12
C THR A 50 9.25 -9.16 -6.04
N ARG A 51 10.54 -9.42 -5.90
CA ARG A 51 11.06 -10.37 -4.89
C ARG A 51 10.82 -9.85 -3.47
N HIS A 52 10.58 -10.76 -2.53
CA HIS A 52 10.23 -10.42 -1.14
C HIS A 52 11.24 -9.51 -0.44
N ASP A 53 12.54 -9.71 -0.63
CA ASP A 53 13.60 -8.86 -0.06
C ASP A 53 13.55 -7.42 -0.58
N LEU A 54 13.18 -7.20 -1.85
CA LEU A 54 12.99 -5.86 -2.41
C LEU A 54 11.75 -5.18 -1.82
N ILE A 55 10.67 -5.94 -1.60
CA ILE A 55 9.49 -5.44 -0.88
C ILE A 55 9.89 -5.01 0.53
N VAL A 56 10.57 -5.88 1.27
CA VAL A 56 11.05 -5.59 2.63
C VAL A 56 12.01 -4.39 2.63
N ALA A 57 12.90 -4.27 1.65
CA ALA A 57 13.81 -3.14 1.52
C ALA A 57 13.05 -1.83 1.32
N TYR A 58 12.03 -1.81 0.47
CA TYR A 58 11.20 -0.64 0.25
C TYR A 58 10.36 -0.27 1.49
N LEU A 59 9.78 -1.25 2.19
CA LEU A 59 9.07 -1.00 3.46
C LEU A 59 10.01 -0.43 4.54
N LYS A 60 11.25 -0.95 4.64
CA LYS A 60 12.29 -0.40 5.52
C LYS A 60 12.68 1.02 5.12
N TYR A 61 12.80 1.31 3.83
CA TYR A 61 13.02 2.67 3.32
C TYR A 61 11.91 3.61 3.77
N LEU A 62 10.64 3.25 3.57
CA LEU A 62 9.50 4.06 4.00
C LEU A 62 9.51 4.35 5.50
N GLY A 63 9.75 3.33 6.32
CA GLY A 63 9.82 3.49 7.78
C GLY A 63 11.00 4.33 8.27
N ASN A 64 12.04 4.53 7.44
CA ASN A 64 13.19 5.37 7.77
C ASN A 64 13.00 6.83 7.34
N ILE A 65 12.28 7.08 6.25
CA ILE A 65 12.15 8.42 5.65
C ILE A 65 10.87 9.15 6.07
N SER A 66 9.79 8.42 6.34
CA SER A 66 8.48 9.02 6.63
C SER A 66 8.15 9.00 8.12
N ASP A 67 7.67 10.12 8.65
CA ASP A 67 7.11 10.23 10.00
C ASP A 67 5.72 9.59 10.14
N LYS A 68 5.10 9.21 9.01
CA LYS A 68 3.79 8.54 8.91
C LYS A 68 3.88 7.03 8.79
N ALA A 69 5.09 6.47 8.77
CA ALA A 69 5.32 5.06 8.62
C ALA A 69 6.30 4.57 9.70
N GLN A 70 5.89 3.58 10.49
CA GLN A 70 6.74 2.97 11.50
C GLN A 70 6.93 1.50 11.17
N ILE A 71 8.19 1.04 11.13
CA ILE A 71 8.50 -0.37 10.92
C ILE A 71 8.90 -1.04 12.23
N ILE A 72 8.32 -2.21 12.51
CA ILE A 72 8.66 -3.02 13.67
C ILE A 72 9.00 -4.45 13.25
N LYS A 73 10.06 -5.03 13.84
CA LYS A 73 10.31 -6.48 13.78
C LYS A 73 9.59 -7.13 14.96
N TYR A 74 8.61 -7.99 14.68
CA TYR A 74 7.83 -8.66 15.72
C TYR A 74 8.32 -10.09 15.99
N GLY A 75 9.19 -10.62 15.15
CA GLY A 75 9.73 -11.96 15.31
C GLY A 75 10.67 -12.36 14.19
N GLU A 76 10.92 -13.65 14.10
CA GLU A 76 11.80 -14.26 13.12
C GLU A 76 11.23 -15.62 12.71
N THR A 77 11.36 -15.99 11.45
CA THR A 77 10.95 -17.32 10.98
C THR A 77 11.91 -18.39 11.48
N HIS A 78 11.52 -19.66 11.33
CA HIS A 78 12.38 -20.80 11.66
C HIS A 78 13.69 -20.85 10.84
N GLU A 79 13.71 -20.19 9.67
CA GLU A 79 14.87 -20.06 8.80
C GLU A 79 15.67 -18.77 9.04
N GLY A 80 15.36 -18.01 10.09
CA GLY A 80 16.10 -16.79 10.43
C GLY A 80 15.68 -15.53 9.66
N ARG A 81 14.50 -15.51 9.02
CA ARG A 81 14.02 -14.34 8.27
C ARG A 81 13.26 -13.39 9.18
N ASP A 82 13.61 -12.10 9.16
CA ASP A 82 12.88 -11.06 9.90
C ASP A 82 11.38 -11.07 9.55
N LEU A 83 10.54 -11.12 10.57
CA LEU A 83 9.11 -10.86 10.44
C LEU A 83 8.85 -9.40 10.79
N ILE A 84 8.50 -8.61 9.79
CA ILE A 84 8.29 -7.16 9.91
C ILE A 84 6.83 -6.77 9.74
N MET A 85 6.45 -5.66 10.37
CA MET A 85 5.16 -5.00 10.17
C MET A 85 5.41 -3.52 9.94
N LEU A 86 4.82 -2.98 8.86
CA LEU A 86 4.77 -1.54 8.60
C LEU A 86 3.42 -1.01 9.08
N THR A 87 3.45 -0.08 10.02
CA THR A 87 2.27 0.64 10.50
C THR A 87 2.24 2.01 9.87
N VAL A 88 1.15 2.34 9.17
CA VAL A 88 0.96 3.63 8.49
C VAL A 88 -0.18 4.39 9.15
N SER A 89 0.09 5.60 9.64
CA SER A 89 -0.92 6.47 10.24
C SER A 89 -0.45 7.93 10.26
N THR A 90 -1.22 8.81 10.88
CA THR A 90 -0.73 10.16 11.21
C THR A 90 0.35 10.07 12.29
N THR A 91 1.27 11.03 12.29
CA THR A 91 2.35 11.14 13.28
C THR A 91 1.80 11.19 14.71
N GLU A 92 0.68 11.87 14.91
CA GLU A 92 -0.05 11.91 16.19
C GLU A 92 -0.51 10.52 16.64
N ASN A 93 -1.10 9.74 15.74
CA ASN A 93 -1.58 8.40 16.06
C ASN A 93 -0.42 7.43 16.34
N LEU A 94 0.68 7.53 15.59
CA LEU A 94 1.87 6.70 15.83
C LEU A 94 2.49 7.00 17.19
N ASN A 95 2.53 8.27 17.60
CA ASN A 95 2.98 8.65 18.94
C ASN A 95 2.03 8.17 20.06
N ASN A 96 0.75 7.96 19.74
CA ASN A 96 -0.29 7.52 20.67
C ASN A 96 -0.70 6.03 20.49
N LEU A 97 0.12 5.24 19.79
CA LEU A 97 -0.27 3.90 19.32
C LEU A 97 -0.69 2.95 20.45
N GLU A 98 0.01 2.99 21.59
CA GLU A 98 -0.27 2.08 22.71
C GLU A 98 -1.63 2.39 23.37
N ASN A 99 -2.02 3.66 23.46
CA ASN A 99 -3.35 4.02 23.96
C ASN A 99 -4.44 3.60 22.99
N ILE A 100 -4.25 3.84 21.69
CA ILE A 100 -5.19 3.40 20.64
C ILE A 100 -5.39 1.88 20.71
N LYS A 101 -4.29 1.13 20.87
CA LYS A 101 -4.33 -0.32 21.05
C LYS A 101 -5.07 -0.73 22.31
N ASN A 102 -4.85 -0.06 23.45
CA ASN A 102 -5.56 -0.34 24.70
C ASN A 102 -7.06 -0.08 24.57
N GLU A 103 -7.46 1.05 23.97
CA GLU A 103 -8.87 1.36 23.71
C GLU A 103 -9.50 0.34 22.75
N HIS A 104 -8.79 -0.11 21.71
CA HIS A 104 -9.27 -1.17 20.84
C HIS A 104 -9.50 -2.49 21.61
N LEU A 105 -8.53 -2.92 22.41
CA LEU A 105 -8.63 -4.17 23.20
C LEU A 105 -9.78 -4.13 24.21
N LYS A 106 -10.05 -2.97 24.82
CA LYS A 106 -11.20 -2.73 25.70
C LYS A 106 -12.54 -3.03 25.05
N HIS A 107 -12.68 -2.82 23.74
CA HIS A 107 -13.91 -3.03 22.98
C HIS A 107 -13.96 -4.38 22.24
N THR A 108 -12.82 -5.00 21.98
CA THR A 108 -12.74 -6.24 21.20
C THR A 108 -12.55 -7.49 22.06
N VAL A 109 -11.93 -7.37 23.24
CA VAL A 109 -11.66 -8.50 24.13
C VAL A 109 -12.54 -8.41 25.39
N PRO A 110 -13.55 -9.28 25.54
CA PRO A 110 -14.56 -9.15 26.60
C PRO A 110 -14.03 -9.08 28.04
N TRP A 111 -12.88 -9.71 28.32
CA TRP A 111 -12.28 -9.77 29.66
C TRP A 111 -11.16 -8.75 29.89
N TYR A 112 -10.86 -7.87 28.94
CA TYR A 112 -9.71 -6.96 29.04
C TYR A 112 -9.85 -5.92 30.17
N GLN A 113 -11.08 -5.53 30.50
CA GLN A 113 -11.40 -4.54 31.54
C GLN A 113 -11.10 -5.03 32.97
N ASN A 114 -11.02 -6.35 33.18
CA ASN A 114 -10.91 -6.96 34.50
C ASN A 114 -9.45 -7.21 34.93
N LYS A 115 -8.48 -6.60 34.25
CA LYS A 115 -7.05 -6.92 34.40
C LYS A 115 -6.31 -6.04 35.43
N ASN A 116 -7.03 -5.50 36.42
CA ASN A 116 -6.46 -4.73 37.53
C ASN A 116 -6.23 -5.59 38.76
#